data_AF-A0A7X6TSE2-F1
#
_entry.id   AF-A0A7X6TSE2-F1
#
_cell.length_a   1.000
_cell.length_b   1.000
_cell.length_c   1.000
_cell.angle_alpha   90.00
_cell.angle_beta   90.00
_cell.angle_gamma   90.00
#
_symmetry.space_group_name_H-M   'P 1'
#
loop_
_entity.id
_entity.type
_entity.pdbx_description
1 polymer ?
#
loop_
_entity_poly.entity_id
_entity_poly.type
_entity_poly.pdbx_seq_one_letter_code
_entity_poly.pdbx_strand_id
1 'polypeptide(L)'
;MRIIQETVPGKQITLAHVIANPDQVLFQKLGLNPKTNYERQSIGIITMTPSETAIIAADIAMKTSTIDLGFVDRFSGTLILTGKIS
;
A
#
# COMPACT_ATOMS: atom_id res chain seq x y z
N MET A 1 16.21 -27.65 25.12
CA MET A 1 14.82 -27.85 24.64
C MET A 1 14.86 -27.84 23.12
N ARG A 2 14.21 -28.78 22.43
CA ARG A 2 14.09 -28.82 20.95
C ARG A 2 12.62 -28.71 20.59
N ILE A 3 12.26 -27.71 19.79
CA ILE A 3 10.89 -27.46 19.32
C ILE A 3 10.90 -27.55 17.79
N ILE A 4 9.90 -28.22 17.21
CA ILE A 4 9.64 -28.22 15.77
C ILE A 4 8.57 -27.15 15.51
N GLN A 5 8.81 -26.28 14.54
CA GLN A 5 7.90 -25.20 14.18
C GLN A 5 7.60 -25.24 12.69
N GLU A 6 6.31 -25.27 12.36
CA GLU A 6 5.80 -25.07 11.02
C GLU A 6 5.29 -23.63 10.89
N THR A 7 5.96 -22.83 10.06
CA THR A 7 5.59 -21.44 9.85
C THR A 7 4.58 -21.36 8.71
N VAL A 8 3.42 -20.77 8.99
CA VAL A 8 2.38 -20.46 8.01
C VAL A 8 2.06 -18.97 8.06
N PRO A 9 1.69 -18.35 6.93
CA PRO A 9 1.30 -16.94 6.94
C PRO A 9 0.01 -16.75 7.74
N GLY A 10 0.03 -15.80 8.67
CA GLY A 10 -1.18 -15.29 9.31
C GLY A 10 -2.05 -14.50 8.33
N LYS A 11 -3.28 -14.16 8.73
CA LYS A 11 -4.19 -13.27 7.98
C LYS A 11 -4.36 -11.97 8.76
N GLN A 12 -3.64 -10.93 8.36
CA GLN A 12 -3.61 -9.67 9.11
C GLN A 12 -3.31 -8.48 8.20
N ILE A 13 -3.96 -7.36 8.49
CA ILE A 13 -3.51 -6.03 8.07
C ILE A 13 -2.74 -5.44 9.26
N THR A 14 -1.44 -5.29 9.11
CA THR A 14 -0.56 -4.83 10.19
C THR A 14 -0.46 -3.31 10.22
N LEU A 15 -0.58 -2.66 9.07
CA LEU A 15 -0.56 -1.20 8.93
C LEU A 15 -1.59 -0.79 7.87
N ALA A 16 -2.35 0.26 8.16
CA ALA A 16 -3.14 1.01 7.19
C ALA A 16 -2.99 2.50 7.53
N HIS A 17 -2.16 3.21 6.78
CA HIS A 17 -1.71 4.57 7.11
C HIS A 17 -1.94 5.53 5.95
N VAL A 18 -2.31 6.77 6.25
CA VAL A 18 -2.50 7.83 5.28
C VAL A 18 -1.53 8.97 5.56
N ILE A 19 -0.83 9.41 4.52
CA ILE A 19 0.01 10.60 4.52
C ILE A 19 -0.68 11.64 3.65
N ALA A 20 -1.27 12.66 4.28
CA ALA A 20 -2.12 13.63 3.58
C ALA A 20 -1.36 14.56 2.62
N ASN A 21 -0.17 15.02 3.04
CA ASN A 21 0.67 15.94 2.26
C ASN A 21 2.13 15.47 2.31
N PRO A 22 2.49 14.40 1.59
CA PRO A 22 3.85 13.87 1.57
C PRO A 22 4.79 14.76 0.76
N ASP A 23 6.03 14.88 1.22
CA ASP A 23 7.05 15.63 0.50
C ASP A 23 7.32 15.05 -0.90
N GLN A 24 7.62 15.90 -1.87
CA GLN A 24 7.91 15.49 -3.25
C GLN A 24 9.04 14.46 -3.34
N VAL A 25 10.04 14.57 -2.46
CA VAL A 25 11.17 13.62 -2.37
C VAL A 25 10.68 12.20 -2.07
N LEU A 26 9.61 12.05 -1.28
CA LEU A 26 9.05 10.75 -0.93
C LEU A 26 8.41 10.09 -2.15
N PHE A 27 7.62 10.83 -2.94
CA PHE A 27 7.05 10.31 -4.19
C PHE A 27 8.12 9.79 -5.15
N GLN A 28 9.20 10.55 -5.34
CA GLN A 28 10.30 10.17 -6.23
C GLN A 28 10.99 8.89 -5.75
N LYS A 29 11.27 8.79 -4.44
CA LYS A 29 11.93 7.61 -3.85
C LYS A 29 11.05 6.36 -3.90
N LEU A 30 9.73 6.52 -3.85
CA LEU A 30 8.77 5.43 -3.97
C LEU A 30 8.49 5.04 -5.44
N GLY A 31 9.11 5.69 -6.42
CA GLY A 31 8.90 5.41 -7.85
C GLY A 31 7.53 5.85 -8.37
N LEU A 32 6.82 6.72 -7.63
CA LEU A 32 5.50 7.21 -7.99
C LEU A 32 5.60 8.34 -9.03
N ASN A 33 4.72 8.32 -10.03
CA ASN A 33 4.87 9.09 -11.27
C ASN A 33 5.05 10.62 -11.06
N PRO A 34 6.18 11.17 -11.56
CA PRO A 34 6.44 12.53 -12.04
C PRO A 34 5.33 13.54 -12.18
N LYS A 35 4.40 13.08 -13.02
CA LYS A 35 3.61 13.90 -13.93
C LYS A 35 2.20 14.09 -13.43
N THR A 36 1.79 13.25 -12.47
CA THR A 36 0.58 13.47 -11.68
C THR A 36 0.85 14.61 -10.71
N ASN A 37 0.00 15.63 -10.73
CA ASN A 37 0.15 16.86 -9.96
C ASN A 37 0.35 16.56 -8.45
N TYR A 38 1.62 16.58 -7.99
CA TYR A 38 2.02 16.15 -6.65
C TYR A 38 1.39 16.97 -5.53
N GLU A 39 1.08 18.23 -5.79
CA GLU A 39 0.68 19.21 -4.77
C GLU A 39 -0.68 18.91 -4.11
N ARG A 40 -1.40 17.88 -4.56
CA ARG A 40 -2.74 17.53 -4.03
C ARG A 40 -2.97 16.04 -3.86
N GLN A 41 -1.92 15.22 -3.87
CA GLN A 41 -2.06 13.79 -3.70
C GLN A 41 -1.56 13.33 -2.34
N SER A 42 -2.47 12.68 -1.62
CA SER A 42 -2.16 11.89 -0.44
C SER A 42 -1.67 10.50 -0.84
N ILE A 43 -0.92 9.85 0.06
CA ILE A 43 -0.46 8.47 -0.08
C ILE A 43 -1.14 7.61 0.97
N GLY A 44 -1.76 6.51 0.54
CA GLY A 44 -2.18 5.41 1.40
C GLY A 44 -1.14 4.29 1.38
N ILE A 45 -0.76 3.76 2.55
CA ILE A 45 0.19 2.65 2.70
C ILE A 45 -0.48 1.55 3.50
N ILE A 46 -0.47 0.33 2.96
CA ILE A 46 -0.99 -0.85 3.65
C ILE A 46 0.09 -1.93 3.65
N THR A 47 0.26 -2.58 4.81
CA THR A 47 1.11 -3.78 4.96
C THR A 47 0.25 -4.91 5.47
N MET A 48 0.26 -6.04 4.76
CA MET A 48 -0.61 -7.17 5.07
C MET A 48 0.07 -8.53 4.84
N THR A 49 -0.52 -9.56 5.44
CA THR A 49 -0.13 -10.95 5.29
C THR A 49 -1.40 -11.80 5.12
N PRO A 50 -1.44 -12.80 4.22
CA PRO A 50 -0.40 -13.16 3.25
C PRO A 50 -0.27 -12.11 2.14
N SER A 51 0.88 -12.03 1.48
CA SER A 51 1.22 -10.93 0.56
C SER A 51 0.30 -10.84 -0.65
N GLU A 52 -0.29 -11.96 -1.08
CA GLU A 52 -1.26 -12.01 -2.17
C GLU A 52 -2.55 -11.24 -1.86
N THR A 53 -2.86 -11.00 -0.58
CA THR A 53 -4.02 -10.17 -0.21
C THR A 53 -3.89 -8.72 -0.69
N ALA A 54 -2.68 -8.26 -1.03
CA ALA A 54 -2.46 -6.93 -1.62
C ALA A 54 -3.23 -6.76 -2.94
N ILE A 55 -3.41 -7.83 -3.71
CA ILE A 55 -4.18 -7.82 -4.97
C ILE A 55 -5.66 -7.56 -4.67
N ILE A 56 -6.20 -8.20 -3.63
CA ILE A 56 -7.59 -8.07 -3.22
C ILE A 56 -7.85 -6.68 -2.65
N ALA A 57 -6.94 -6.19 -1.79
CA ALA A 57 -7.02 -4.86 -1.22
C ALA A 57 -6.95 -3.77 -2.30
N ALA A 58 -6.10 -3.94 -3.32
CA ALA A 58 -6.02 -3.03 -4.46
C ALA A 58 -7.34 -2.95 -5.23
N ASP A 59 -7.96 -4.09 -5.54
CA ASP A 59 -9.26 -4.16 -6.22
C ASP A 59 -10.37 -3.48 -5.42
N ILE A 60 -10.44 -3.73 -4.11
CA ILE A 60 -11.41 -3.08 -3.21
C ILE A 60 -11.19 -1.57 -3.20
N ALA A 61 -9.95 -1.12 -3.04
CA ALA A 61 -9.63 0.31 -2.95
C ALA A 61 -10.05 1.08 -4.22
N MET A 62 -9.73 0.54 -5.40
CA MET A 62 -10.09 1.14 -6.69
C MET A 62 -11.61 1.20 -6.91
N LYS A 63 -12.35 0.20 -6.40
CA LYS A 63 -13.81 0.17 -6.51
C LYS A 63 -14.52 1.05 -5.49
N THR A 64 -13.85 1.39 -4.39
CA THR A 64 -14.45 2.15 -3.28
C THR A 64 -14.33 3.66 -3.49
N SER A 65 -13.29 4.13 -4.17
CA SER A 65 -12.98 5.56 -4.27
C SER A 65 -12.17 5.88 -5.52
N THR A 66 -12.18 7.16 -5.92
CA THR A 66 -11.36 7.67 -7.04
C THR A 66 -9.90 7.80 -6.59
N ILE A 67 -9.19 6.67 -6.61
CA ILE A 67 -7.77 6.54 -6.28
C ILE A 67 -7.01 5.88 -7.42
N ASP A 68 -5.73 6.22 -7.53
CA ASP A 68 -4.79 5.59 -8.45
C ASP A 68 -3.94 4.56 -7.69
N LEU A 69 -3.60 3.46 -8.37
CA LEU A 69 -2.64 2.49 -7.85
C LEU A 69 -1.21 3.00 -8.06
N GLY A 70 -0.52 3.28 -6.96
CA GLY A 70 0.89 3.61 -6.99
C GLY A 70 1.75 2.36 -7.16
N PHE A 71 1.54 1.36 -6.30
CA PHE A 71 2.31 0.12 -6.30
C PHE A 71 1.56 -1.01 -5.62
N VAL A 72 1.61 -2.21 -6.19
CA VAL A 72 1.05 -3.44 -5.60
C VAL A 72 2.15 -4.48 -5.52
N ASP A 73 2.58 -4.81 -4.30
CA ASP A 73 3.61 -5.82 -4.05
C ASP A 73 3.01 -7.12 -3.53
N ARG A 74 2.79 -8.06 -4.45
CA ARG A 74 2.31 -9.41 -4.13
C ARG A 74 3.37 -10.33 -3.52
N PHE A 75 4.58 -9.85 -3.27
CA PHE A 75 5.64 -10.60 -2.61
C PHE A 75 5.76 -10.18 -1.14
N SER A 76 5.78 -8.88 -0.86
CA SER A 76 5.87 -8.37 0.52
C SER A 76 4.52 -8.08 1.18
N GLY A 77 3.44 -7.94 0.40
CA GLY A 77 2.13 -7.52 0.90
C GLY A 77 2.01 -6.02 1.11
N THR A 78 2.88 -5.24 0.45
CA THR A 78 2.82 -3.77 0.48
C THR A 78 1.88 -3.26 -0.61
N LEU A 79 0.95 -2.38 -0.25
CA LEU A 79 0.08 -1.67 -1.18
C LEU A 79 0.24 -0.16 -0.98
N ILE A 80 0.52 0.55 -2.07
CA ILE A 80 0.61 2.01 -2.12
C ILE A 80 -0.48 2.56 -3.03
N LEU A 81 -1.30 3.44 -2.46
CA LEU A 81 -2.41 4.11 -3.12
C LEU A 81 -2.13 5.60 -3.18
N THR A 82 -2.58 6.27 -4.24
CA THR A 82 -2.51 7.73 -4.35
C THR A 82 -3.89 8.30 -4.66
N GLY A 83 -4.22 9.45 -4.08
CA GLY A 83 -5.49 10.11 -4.36
C GLY A 83 -5.68 11.35 -3.50
N LYS A 84 -6.82 12.03 -3.66
CA LYS A 84 -7.17 13.17 -2.81
C LYS A 84 -7.70 12.68 -1.47
N ILE A 85 -7.27 13.34 -0.40
CA ILE A 85 -7.93 13.17 0.90
C ILE A 85 -9.32 13.84 0.84
N SER A 86 -10.34 13.16 1.36
CA SER A 86 -11.73 13.65 1.44
C SER A 86 -12.03 14.21 2.82
#